data_AF-A0A7U9XJZ9-F1
#
_entry.id   AF-A0A7U9XJZ9-F1
#
_cell.length_a   1.000
_cell.length_b   1.000
_cell.length_c   1.000
_cell.angle_alpha   90.00
_cell.angle_beta   90.00
_cell.angle_gamma   90.00
#
_symmetry.space_group_name_H-M   'P 1'
#
loop_
_entity.id
_entity.type
_entity.pdbx_description
1 polymer ?
#
loop_
_entity_poly.entity_id
_entity_poly.type
_entity_poly.pdbx_seq_one_letter_code
_entity_poly.pdbx_strand_id
1 'polypeptide(L)'
;MPVGKVDCARIVKDIRKEYDDIIWVSASIRGTRLIIQVKENEDTIRQIDEAAAEEEDAGADQQAQATDIVADKDCVITKLVPRSGIPMVGEGAEVKAGDILVSGHVPVVDDGGTVIAYQSHVSDADIQGRTVIEYKDEMETGYEQKEYIYRKREHSSLKKVEYFLKIGKYDLRFGSIDNDYESWEMYAYEKQLRIGENFYLPVAYGKRTAKPYQSQAVKYTKNEIRQQLSGKFQRYCKDLEKKGVEIIENDVKIYTEPQKAEARGRLTVLMPVGTQTVSQAPEIQASEEQDETGE
;
A
#
# COMPACT_ATOMS: atom_id res chain seq x y z
N MET A 1 0.28 38.80 3.54
CA MET A 1 0.09 39.23 4.94
C MET A 1 1.28 40.11 5.33
N PRO A 2 1.10 41.19 6.13
CA PRO A 2 2.25 41.95 6.62
C PRO A 2 3.09 41.08 7.58
N VAL A 3 4.41 41.23 7.52
CA VAL A 3 5.42 40.44 8.27
C VAL A 3 5.11 40.39 9.78
N GLY A 4 4.57 41.48 10.34
CA GLY A 4 4.22 41.58 11.77
C GLY A 4 2.88 40.92 12.18
N LYS A 5 2.15 40.26 11.28
CA LYS A 5 0.89 39.55 11.61
C LYS A 5 1.00 38.03 11.56
N VAL A 6 2.17 37.49 11.23
CA VAL A 6 2.38 36.03 11.18
C VAL A 6 2.91 35.59 12.53
N ASP A 7 2.09 34.87 13.28
CA ASP A 7 2.45 34.34 14.59
C ASP A 7 3.13 32.97 14.41
N CYS A 8 4.47 33.00 14.33
CA CYS A 8 5.27 31.78 14.22
C CYS A 8 5.05 30.84 15.41
N ALA A 9 4.84 31.37 16.62
CA ALA A 9 4.65 30.54 17.81
C ALA A 9 3.32 29.79 17.75
N ARG A 10 2.26 30.45 17.29
CA ARG A 10 0.96 29.79 17.07
C ARG A 10 1.05 28.71 16.00
N ILE A 11 1.72 28.99 14.87
CA ILE A 11 1.89 28.02 13.78
C ILE A 11 2.65 26.77 14.26
N VAL A 12 3.74 26.93 15.03
CA VAL A 12 4.47 25.79 15.61
C VAL A 12 3.56 24.96 16.53
N LYS A 13 2.76 25.64 17.36
CA LYS A 13 1.85 24.98 18.31
C LYS A 13 0.72 24.23 17.61
N ASP A 14 0.12 24.83 16.58
CA ASP A 14 -0.97 24.23 15.81
C ASP A 14 -0.47 22.96 15.08
N ILE A 15 0.73 23.01 14.47
CA ILE A 15 1.34 21.85 13.80
C ILE A 15 1.62 20.71 14.79
N ARG A 16 2.23 21.00 15.95
CA ARG A 16 2.49 19.98 16.99
C ARG A 16 1.23 19.42 17.64
N LYS A 17 0.09 20.08 17.51
CA LYS A 17 -1.18 19.62 18.06
C LYS A 17 -1.95 18.73 17.09
N GLU A 18 -1.81 18.99 15.78
CA GLU A 18 -2.53 18.25 14.74
C GLU A 18 -1.79 16.95 14.36
N TYR A 19 -0.46 16.92 14.53
CA TYR A 19 0.40 15.83 14.08
C TYR A 19 1.29 15.34 15.23
N ASP A 20 0.96 14.17 15.78
CA ASP A 20 1.62 13.55 16.95
C ASP A 20 3.00 12.93 16.61
N ASP A 21 3.26 12.69 15.32
CA ASP A 21 4.51 12.14 14.77
C ASP A 21 5.63 13.18 14.59
N ILE A 22 5.32 14.46 14.82
CA ILE A 22 6.28 15.56 14.66
C ILE A 22 6.98 15.90 15.99
N ILE A 23 8.27 15.54 16.09
CA ILE A 23 9.09 15.77 17.31
C ILE A 23 9.62 17.20 17.43
N TRP A 24 9.93 17.85 16.30
CA TRP A 24 10.50 19.20 16.29
C TRP A 24 9.94 20.04 15.16
N VAL A 25 9.58 21.28 15.48
CA VAL A 25 9.13 22.27 14.51
C VAL A 25 9.77 23.61 14.83
N SER A 26 10.28 24.29 13.81
CA SER A 26 10.58 25.71 13.88
C SER A 26 9.85 26.47 12.78
N ALA A 27 9.41 27.67 13.10
CA ALA A 27 8.85 28.61 12.14
C ALA A 27 9.62 29.92 12.23
N SER A 28 10.17 30.39 11.11
CA SER A 28 10.91 31.65 11.03
C SER A 28 10.51 32.44 9.79
N ILE A 29 10.61 33.76 9.86
CA ILE A 29 10.30 34.62 8.71
C ILE A 29 11.60 35.20 8.18
N ARG A 30 11.88 34.96 6.89
CA ARG A 30 13.02 35.54 6.19
C ARG A 30 12.53 36.34 4.99
N GLY A 31 12.46 37.66 5.15
CA GLY A 31 11.92 38.56 4.12
C GLY A 31 10.42 38.32 3.89
N THR A 32 10.04 37.95 2.66
CA THR A 32 8.65 37.61 2.30
C THR A 32 8.33 36.12 2.45
N ARG A 33 9.21 35.33 3.08
CA ARG A 33 9.05 33.87 3.24
C ARG A 33 8.79 33.51 4.69
N LEU A 34 7.77 32.68 4.91
CA LEU A 34 7.66 31.87 6.12
C LEU A 34 8.38 30.55 5.86
N ILE A 35 9.39 30.24 6.68
CA ILE A 35 10.17 29.01 6.63
C ILE A 35 9.72 28.17 7.80
N ILE A 36 9.13 27.01 7.51
CA ILE A 36 8.78 26.00 8.50
C ILE A 36 9.74 24.83 8.30
N GLN A 37 10.43 24.44 9.36
CA GLN A 37 11.29 23.27 9.37
C GLN A 37 10.70 22.29 10.36
N VAL A 38 10.47 21.06 9.91
CA VAL A 38 9.87 19.99 10.68
C VAL A 38 10.87 18.85 10.74
N LYS A 39 10.97 18.19 11.89
CA LYS A 39 11.60 16.88 12.04
C LYS A 39 10.54 15.93 12.57
N GLU A 40 10.24 14.91 11.78
CA GLU A 40 9.38 13.80 12.14
C GLU A 40 10.15 12.77 12.97
N ASN A 41 9.43 11.97 13.75
CA ASN A 41 10.01 10.84 14.45
C ASN A 41 10.30 9.73 13.43
N GLU A 42 11.56 9.51 13.07
CA GLU A 42 11.95 8.34 12.27
C GLU A 42 11.98 7.05 13.11
N ASP A 43 11.85 7.16 14.44
CA ASP A 43 11.95 6.02 15.36
C ASP A 43 10.61 5.29 15.60
N THR A 44 9.51 5.66 14.92
CA THR A 44 8.31 4.78 14.88
C THR A 44 8.56 3.48 14.10
N ILE A 45 9.63 3.43 13.28
CA ILE A 45 10.10 2.17 12.68
C ILE A 45 11.00 1.41 13.66
N ARG A 46 11.73 2.11 14.55
CA ARG A 46 12.65 1.47 15.51
C ARG A 46 12.00 1.02 16.81
N GLN A 47 10.86 1.56 17.22
CA GLN A 47 10.16 1.05 18.41
C GLN A 47 9.53 -0.33 18.20
N ILE A 48 9.41 -0.80 16.95
CA ILE A 48 9.06 -2.20 16.66
C ILE A 48 10.31 -3.10 16.76
N ASP A 49 11.48 -2.59 16.38
CA ASP A 49 12.74 -3.35 16.41
C ASP A 49 13.45 -3.31 17.79
N GLU A 50 13.30 -2.24 18.58
CA GLU A 50 13.89 -2.12 19.92
C GLU A 50 13.03 -2.84 20.98
N ALA A 51 11.71 -2.96 20.79
CA ALA A 51 10.89 -3.90 21.57
C ALA A 51 11.26 -5.37 21.26
N ALA A 52 11.76 -5.66 20.06
CA ALA A 52 12.29 -6.97 19.70
C ALA A 52 13.73 -7.21 20.20
N ALA A 53 14.50 -6.14 20.44
CA ALA A 53 15.89 -6.24 20.89
C ALA A 53 16.06 -6.17 22.42
N GLU A 54 15.12 -5.58 23.17
CA GLU A 54 15.13 -5.61 24.64
C GLU A 54 14.62 -6.94 25.23
N GLU A 55 14.01 -7.82 24.43
CA GLU A 55 13.62 -9.17 24.84
C GLU A 55 14.75 -10.21 24.78
N GLU A 56 15.89 -9.91 24.13
CA GLU A 56 17.00 -10.87 23.98
C GLU A 56 18.02 -10.87 25.15
N ASP A 57 17.96 -9.93 26.10
CA ASP A 57 18.95 -9.83 27.21
C ASP A 57 18.34 -9.84 28.63
N ALA A 58 17.10 -10.31 28.79
CA ALA A 58 16.49 -10.57 30.10
C ALA A 58 16.32 -12.09 30.32
N GLY A 59 17.33 -12.69 30.93
CA GLY A 59 17.25 -14.08 31.40
C GLY A 59 16.09 -14.28 32.39
N ALA A 60 15.37 -15.38 32.18
CA ALA A 60 14.47 -16.08 33.10
C ALA A 60 13.21 -15.32 33.58
N ASP A 61 12.06 -15.97 33.39
CA ASP A 61 10.76 -15.71 34.04
C ASP A 61 9.93 -14.50 33.58
N GLN A 62 9.70 -14.39 32.27
CA GLN A 62 8.43 -13.85 31.77
C GLN A 62 7.78 -14.90 30.87
N GLN A 63 6.55 -15.32 31.21
CA GLN A 63 5.73 -16.20 30.39
C GLN A 63 5.41 -15.49 29.07
N ALA A 64 6.33 -15.56 28.11
CA ALA A 64 6.04 -15.26 26.73
C ALA A 64 4.85 -16.13 26.33
N GLN A 65 3.75 -15.47 25.94
CA GLN A 65 2.52 -16.15 25.55
C GLN A 65 2.84 -17.09 24.39
N ALA A 66 2.58 -18.39 24.54
CA ALA A 66 2.80 -19.36 23.47
C ALA A 66 2.05 -18.91 22.21
N THR A 67 2.70 -19.04 21.05
CA THR A 67 2.07 -18.76 19.76
C THR A 67 2.19 -19.95 18.84
N ASP A 68 1.12 -20.21 18.10
CA ASP A 68 1.03 -21.22 17.05
C ASP A 68 1.13 -20.53 15.68
N ILE A 69 1.66 -21.24 14.69
CA ILE A 69 1.57 -20.81 13.28
C ILE A 69 0.36 -21.50 12.66
N VAL A 70 -0.60 -20.70 12.22
CA VAL A 70 -1.88 -21.15 11.64
C VAL A 70 -1.94 -20.80 10.16
N ALA A 71 -2.48 -21.67 9.32
CA ALA A 71 -2.60 -21.42 7.89
C ALA A 71 -3.51 -20.22 7.61
N ASP A 72 -3.05 -19.26 6.81
CA ASP A 72 -3.80 -18.06 6.42
C ASP A 72 -4.76 -18.31 5.23
N LYS A 73 -4.54 -19.40 4.49
CA LYS A 73 -5.35 -19.81 3.34
C LYS A 73 -5.28 -21.31 3.10
N ASP A 74 -6.22 -21.79 2.30
CA ASP A 74 -6.22 -23.16 1.79
C ASP A 74 -5.02 -23.36 0.85
N CYS A 75 -4.17 -24.34 1.17
CA CYS A 75 -2.97 -24.63 0.38
C CYS A 75 -2.45 -26.06 0.60
N VAL A 76 -1.54 -26.47 -0.26
CA VAL A 76 -0.74 -27.70 -0.08
C VAL A 76 0.63 -27.30 0.41
N ILE A 77 1.06 -27.79 1.58
CA ILE A 77 2.39 -27.48 2.12
C ILE A 77 3.45 -28.10 1.22
N THR A 78 4.38 -27.29 0.71
CA THR A 78 5.49 -27.76 -0.15
C THR A 78 6.81 -27.80 0.58
N LYS A 79 6.99 -26.97 1.59
CA LYS A 79 8.18 -26.93 2.44
C LYS A 79 7.80 -26.45 3.83
N LEU A 80 8.27 -27.14 4.86
CA LEU A 80 8.04 -26.75 6.24
C LEU A 80 9.31 -27.01 7.05
N VAL A 81 9.97 -25.95 7.50
CA VAL A 81 11.20 -26.02 8.30
C VAL A 81 10.98 -25.28 9.62
N PRO A 82 10.70 -26.01 10.72
CA PRO A 82 10.49 -25.39 12.03
C PRO A 82 11.84 -25.04 12.67
N ARG A 83 11.94 -23.82 13.21
CA ARG A 83 13.05 -23.36 14.06
C ARG A 83 12.68 -23.45 15.54
N SER A 84 11.41 -23.20 15.87
CA SER A 84 10.82 -23.29 17.21
C SER A 84 9.38 -23.81 17.12
N GLY A 85 8.98 -24.68 18.05
CA GLY A 85 7.69 -25.36 18.06
C GLY A 85 7.70 -26.71 17.34
N ILE A 86 6.55 -27.39 17.34
CA ILE A 86 6.39 -28.73 16.74
C ILE A 86 5.56 -28.65 15.47
N PRO A 87 6.06 -29.17 14.33
CA PRO A 87 5.29 -29.25 13.10
C PRO A 87 4.12 -30.23 13.27
N MET A 88 2.91 -29.74 13.06
CA MET A 88 1.68 -30.54 13.14
C MET A 88 1.31 -31.16 11.77
N VAL A 89 1.88 -30.63 10.69
CA VAL A 89 1.67 -31.09 9.32
C VAL A 89 2.99 -31.37 8.62
N GLY A 90 2.95 -32.27 7.64
CA GLY A 90 4.11 -32.61 6.81
C GLY A 90 4.07 -31.98 5.43
N GLU A 91 5.19 -32.04 4.72
CA GLU A 91 5.24 -31.69 3.29
C GLU A 91 4.28 -32.60 2.49
N GLY A 92 3.52 -31.99 1.58
CA GLY A 92 2.46 -32.65 0.80
C GLY A 92 1.08 -32.62 1.45
N ALA A 93 0.94 -32.15 2.70
CA ALA A 93 -0.34 -32.05 3.37
C ALA A 93 -1.23 -30.94 2.77
N GLU A 94 -2.51 -31.25 2.56
CA GLU A 94 -3.55 -30.27 2.26
C GLU A 94 -4.06 -29.67 3.58
N VAL A 95 -3.98 -28.34 3.69
CA VAL A 95 -4.40 -27.59 4.87
C VAL A 95 -5.43 -26.53 4.47
N LYS A 96 -6.35 -26.24 5.39
CA LYS A 96 -7.33 -25.17 5.26
C LYS A 96 -6.93 -23.96 6.08
N ALA A 97 -7.45 -22.81 5.70
CA ALA A 97 -7.34 -21.61 6.51
C ALA A 97 -7.83 -21.88 7.94
N GLY A 98 -6.98 -21.62 8.94
CA GLY A 98 -7.27 -21.90 10.34
C GLY A 98 -6.63 -23.18 10.91
N ASP A 99 -6.03 -24.04 10.08
CA ASP A 99 -5.34 -25.24 10.56
C ASP A 99 -3.99 -24.88 11.22
N ILE A 100 -3.68 -25.51 12.36
CA ILE A 100 -2.39 -25.34 13.04
C ILE A 100 -1.30 -26.06 12.25
N LEU A 101 -0.31 -25.31 11.79
CA LEU A 101 0.85 -25.82 11.05
C LEU A 101 2.00 -26.16 12.00
N VAL A 102 2.24 -25.29 12.98
CA VAL A 102 3.27 -25.46 14.02
C VAL A 102 2.70 -25.06 15.37
N SER A 103 2.82 -25.95 16.35
CA SER A 103 2.38 -25.74 17.73
C SER A 103 3.50 -25.15 18.59
N GLY A 104 3.19 -24.09 19.35
CA GLY A 104 4.09 -23.47 20.32
C GLY A 104 4.22 -24.26 21.63
N HIS A 105 3.32 -25.21 21.86
CA HIS A 105 3.37 -26.11 23.01
C HIS A 105 4.17 -27.38 22.67
N VAL A 106 5.37 -27.47 23.25
CA VAL A 106 6.26 -28.63 23.11
C VAL A 106 6.03 -29.55 24.33
N PRO A 107 5.57 -30.80 24.15
CA PRO A 107 5.38 -31.73 25.25
C PRO A 107 6.72 -32.17 25.82
N VAL A 108 6.83 -32.14 27.14
CA VAL A 108 7.91 -32.74 27.92
C VAL A 108 7.45 -34.13 28.30
N VAL A 109 8.19 -35.15 27.85
CA VAL A 109 7.90 -36.56 28.12
C VAL A 109 8.83 -37.11 29.20
N ASP A 110 8.29 -37.98 30.06
CA ASP A 110 9.08 -38.79 30.98
C ASP A 110 9.75 -39.97 30.25
N ASP A 111 10.64 -40.71 30.93
CA ASP A 111 11.39 -41.87 30.39
C ASP A 111 10.46 -42.98 29.85
N GLY A 112 9.19 -43.00 30.29
CA GLY A 112 8.13 -43.88 29.79
C GLY A 112 7.36 -43.37 28.56
N GLY A 113 7.66 -42.17 28.06
CA GLY A 113 6.97 -41.53 26.92
C GLY A 113 5.66 -40.82 27.26
N THR A 114 5.28 -40.75 28.54
CA THR A 114 4.09 -40.03 29.00
C THR A 114 4.36 -38.52 29.06
N VAL A 115 3.45 -37.70 28.53
CA VAL A 115 3.54 -36.23 28.59
C VAL A 115 3.28 -35.75 30.02
N ILE A 116 4.29 -35.19 30.67
CA ILE A 116 4.24 -34.72 32.06
C ILE A 116 4.11 -33.20 32.19
N ALA A 117 4.50 -32.45 31.16
CA ALA A 117 4.39 -31.00 31.11
C ALA A 117 4.41 -30.49 29.66
N TYR A 118 4.09 -29.21 29.45
CA TYR A 118 4.30 -28.52 28.18
C TYR A 118 5.22 -27.33 28.39
N GLN A 119 6.23 -27.20 27.53
CA GLN A 119 7.04 -26.00 27.42
C GLN A 119 6.44 -25.10 26.35
N SER A 120 6.14 -23.86 26.75
CA SER A 120 5.55 -22.84 25.89
C SER A 120 6.64 -22.05 25.18
N HIS A 121 6.55 -22.00 23.85
CA HIS A 121 7.44 -21.23 22.99
C HIS A 121 6.64 -20.35 22.01
N VAL A 122 7.29 -19.31 21.52
CA VAL A 122 6.84 -18.61 20.31
C VAL A 122 7.19 -19.50 19.11
N SER A 123 6.19 -19.93 18.35
CA SER A 123 6.44 -20.77 17.16
C SER A 123 7.08 -19.95 16.05
N ASP A 124 8.08 -20.55 15.41
CA ASP A 124 8.82 -19.95 14.30
C ASP A 124 9.19 -21.03 13.28
N ALA A 125 8.80 -20.83 12.02
CA ALA A 125 9.04 -21.77 10.94
C ALA A 125 9.03 -21.06 9.57
N ASP A 126 9.88 -21.53 8.66
CA ASP A 126 9.78 -21.19 7.25
C ASP A 126 8.82 -22.17 6.57
N ILE A 127 7.65 -21.67 6.20
CA ILE A 127 6.59 -22.48 5.59
C ILE A 127 6.27 -21.92 4.21
N GLN A 128 6.35 -22.78 3.19
CA GLN A 128 5.88 -22.48 1.84
C GLN A 128 4.72 -23.39 1.48
N GLY A 129 3.66 -22.78 0.95
CA GLY A 129 2.48 -23.48 0.46
C GLY A 129 2.21 -23.19 -1.00
N ARG A 130 1.71 -24.19 -1.71
CA ARG A 130 1.17 -24.08 -3.06
C ARG A 130 -0.32 -23.79 -2.99
N THR A 131 -0.75 -22.70 -3.61
CA THR A 131 -2.17 -22.33 -3.69
C THR A 131 -2.52 -21.80 -5.08
N VAL A 132 -3.82 -21.62 -5.33
CA VAL A 132 -4.35 -21.09 -6.58
C VAL A 132 -4.95 -19.71 -6.31
N ILE A 133 -4.46 -18.70 -7.02
CA ILE A 133 -4.98 -17.33 -6.97
C ILE A 133 -5.76 -17.05 -8.25
N GLU A 134 -6.97 -16.52 -8.11
CA GLU A 134 -7.76 -16.05 -9.24
C GLU A 134 -7.37 -14.61 -9.60
N TYR A 135 -7.10 -14.37 -10.88
CA TYR A 135 -6.83 -13.05 -11.41
C TYR A 135 -8.01 -12.61 -12.30
N LYS A 136 -8.46 -11.37 -12.11
CA LYS A 136 -9.45 -10.71 -12.97
C LYS A 136 -9.16 -9.22 -13.06
N ASP A 137 -9.09 -8.71 -14.28
CA ASP A 137 -8.98 -7.29 -14.59
C ASP A 137 -9.78 -6.96 -15.85
N GLU A 138 -10.43 -5.81 -15.88
CA GLU A 138 -11.29 -5.40 -16.99
C GLU A 138 -10.93 -4.01 -17.51
N MET A 139 -11.31 -3.77 -18.76
CA MET A 139 -11.27 -2.47 -19.39
C MET A 139 -12.43 -2.31 -20.37
N GLU A 140 -12.86 -1.06 -20.56
CA GLU A 140 -13.79 -0.73 -21.63
C GLU A 140 -13.08 -0.82 -22.99
N THR A 141 -13.79 -1.33 -24.00
CA THR A 141 -13.27 -1.40 -25.38
C THR A 141 -13.34 -0.05 -26.09
N GLY A 142 -14.10 0.90 -25.55
CA GLY A 142 -14.20 2.26 -26.05
C GLY A 142 -13.54 3.25 -25.11
N TYR A 143 -13.08 4.36 -25.66
CA TYR A 143 -12.67 5.53 -24.90
C TYR A 143 -13.11 6.80 -25.62
N GLU A 144 -13.23 7.88 -24.86
CA GLU A 144 -13.49 9.20 -25.43
C GLU A 144 -12.19 9.85 -25.88
N GLN A 145 -12.06 10.08 -27.18
CA GLN A 145 -10.96 10.82 -27.77
C GLN A 145 -11.36 12.28 -27.98
N LYS A 146 -10.52 13.20 -27.49
CA LYS A 146 -10.69 14.63 -27.70
C LYS A 146 -10.12 15.05 -29.05
N GLU A 147 -10.99 15.44 -29.96
CA GLU A 147 -10.61 16.05 -31.24
C GLU A 147 -10.67 17.58 -31.12
N TYR A 148 -9.51 18.23 -31.18
CA TYR A 148 -9.44 19.69 -31.04
C TYR A 148 -9.90 20.39 -32.32
N ILE A 149 -10.64 21.50 -32.17
CA ILE A 149 -11.17 22.24 -33.32
C ILE A 149 -10.09 23.18 -33.88
N TYR A 150 -9.83 23.10 -35.20
CA TYR A 150 -8.82 23.91 -35.90
C TYR A 150 -9.45 24.94 -36.84
N ARG A 151 -8.81 26.10 -36.99
CA ARG A 151 -9.23 27.10 -37.97
C ARG A 151 -8.62 26.78 -39.34
N LYS A 152 -9.48 26.50 -40.34
CA LYS A 152 -9.08 26.08 -41.70
C LYS A 152 -8.05 26.99 -42.40
N ARG A 153 -7.95 28.27 -42.05
CA ARG A 153 -7.04 29.23 -42.71
C ARG A 153 -5.61 29.25 -42.15
N GLU A 154 -5.38 28.76 -40.93
CA GLU A 154 -4.09 28.95 -40.23
C GLU A 154 -3.44 27.65 -39.74
N HIS A 155 -4.09 26.48 -39.90
CA HIS A 155 -3.66 25.21 -39.27
C HIS A 155 -3.37 25.36 -37.76
N SER A 156 -3.93 26.39 -37.12
CA SER A 156 -3.77 26.71 -35.72
C SER A 156 -5.01 26.29 -34.95
N SER A 157 -4.82 25.69 -33.78
CA SER A 157 -5.93 25.32 -32.88
C SER A 157 -6.70 26.58 -32.52
N LEU A 158 -8.04 26.56 -32.66
CA LEU A 158 -8.87 27.63 -32.12
C LEU A 158 -8.60 27.71 -30.62
N LYS A 159 -8.00 28.79 -30.15
CA LYS A 159 -7.73 29.01 -28.74
C LYS A 159 -8.03 30.45 -28.38
N LYS A 160 -8.71 30.65 -27.27
CA LYS A 160 -8.95 31.97 -26.70
C LYS A 160 -8.00 32.16 -25.51
N VAL A 161 -7.34 33.32 -25.45
CA VAL A 161 -6.33 33.60 -24.43
C VAL A 161 -6.74 34.85 -23.67
N GLU A 162 -6.81 34.74 -22.35
CA GLU A 162 -6.96 35.84 -21.42
C GLU A 162 -5.64 35.99 -20.66
N TYR A 163 -5.00 37.15 -20.76
CA TYR A 163 -3.86 37.51 -19.95
C TYR A 163 -4.36 38.17 -18.66
N PHE A 164 -3.70 37.89 -17.55
CA PHE A 164 -4.04 38.54 -16.29
C PHE A 164 -2.78 39.05 -15.57
N LEU A 165 -2.97 40.14 -14.83
CA LEU A 165 -1.97 40.74 -13.97
C LEU A 165 -2.61 41.00 -12.60
N LYS A 166 -2.13 40.26 -11.60
CA LYS A 166 -2.52 40.38 -10.21
C LYS A 166 -1.52 41.28 -9.50
N ILE A 167 -1.96 42.39 -8.93
CA ILE A 167 -1.15 43.31 -8.12
C ILE A 167 -1.84 43.45 -6.75
N GLY A 168 -1.36 42.71 -5.76
CA GLY A 168 -1.95 42.66 -4.42
C GLY A 168 -3.41 42.20 -4.46
N LYS A 169 -4.35 43.15 -4.31
CA LYS A 169 -5.80 42.92 -4.33
C LYS A 169 -6.46 43.20 -5.69
N TYR A 170 -5.73 43.77 -6.64
CA TYR A 170 -6.24 44.12 -7.96
C TYR A 170 -5.96 42.99 -8.96
N ASP A 171 -6.94 42.62 -9.76
CA ASP A 171 -6.85 41.61 -10.83
C ASP A 171 -7.26 42.27 -12.15
N LEU A 172 -6.28 42.53 -13.00
CA LEU A 172 -6.46 43.13 -14.32
C LEU A 172 -6.45 42.02 -15.37
N ARG A 173 -7.51 41.90 -16.15
CA ARG A 173 -7.66 40.86 -17.19
C ARG A 173 -7.78 41.50 -18.57
N PHE A 174 -7.07 40.93 -19.54
CA PHE A 174 -7.00 41.39 -20.92
C PHE A 174 -7.24 40.22 -21.88
N GLY A 175 -8.20 40.38 -22.79
CA GLY A 175 -8.72 39.30 -23.62
C GLY A 175 -9.95 38.66 -22.99
N SER A 176 -10.40 37.56 -23.57
CA SER A 176 -11.52 36.77 -23.04
C SER A 176 -11.31 35.30 -23.38
N ILE A 177 -11.81 34.44 -22.51
CA ILE A 177 -11.88 32.99 -22.70
C ILE A 177 -13.32 32.50 -22.92
N ASP A 178 -14.30 33.42 -22.92
CA ASP A 178 -15.72 33.09 -23.13
C ASP A 178 -15.89 32.44 -24.49
N ASN A 179 -16.60 31.33 -24.54
CA ASN A 179 -16.77 30.57 -25.76
C ASN A 179 -18.10 29.81 -25.74
N ASP A 180 -18.68 29.63 -26.93
CA ASP A 180 -20.00 29.00 -27.11
C ASP A 180 -19.86 27.52 -27.47
N TYR A 181 -18.70 26.91 -27.22
CA TYR A 181 -18.49 25.48 -27.50
C TYR A 181 -18.96 24.65 -26.33
N GLU A 182 -19.68 23.57 -26.64
CA GLU A 182 -20.21 22.63 -25.63
C GLU A 182 -19.10 22.01 -24.77
N SER A 183 -17.97 21.65 -25.38
CA SER A 183 -16.82 21.04 -24.71
C SER A 183 -15.54 21.84 -24.95
N TRP A 184 -14.84 22.18 -23.86
CA TRP A 184 -13.57 22.90 -23.90
C TRP A 184 -12.70 22.63 -22.66
N GLU A 185 -11.39 22.80 -22.82
CA GLU A 185 -10.42 22.70 -21.73
C GLU A 185 -9.81 24.04 -21.42
N MET A 186 -9.45 24.24 -20.14
CA MET A 186 -8.76 25.44 -19.69
C MET A 186 -7.36 25.11 -19.19
N TYR A 187 -6.38 25.79 -19.76
CA TYR A 187 -5.00 25.76 -19.29
C TYR A 187 -4.65 27.09 -18.66
N ALA A 188 -4.10 27.09 -17.45
CA ALA A 188 -3.66 28.30 -16.78
C ALA A 188 -2.16 28.24 -16.52
N TYR A 189 -1.48 29.34 -16.79
CA TYR A 189 -0.11 29.58 -16.40
C TYR A 189 -0.06 30.84 -15.56
N GLU A 190 0.55 30.76 -14.38
CA GLU A 190 0.77 31.89 -13.49
C GLU A 190 2.24 31.90 -13.05
N LYS A 191 2.84 33.10 -13.02
CA LYS A 191 4.16 33.33 -12.47
C LYS A 191 4.15 34.55 -11.57
N GLN A 192 4.53 34.33 -10.32
CA GLN A 192 4.79 35.42 -9.38
C GLN A 192 6.15 36.05 -9.65
N LEU A 193 6.20 37.38 -9.70
CA LEU A 193 7.44 38.11 -9.86
C LEU A 193 8.30 37.97 -8.61
N ARG A 194 9.61 37.83 -8.81
CA ARG A 194 10.61 37.81 -7.74
C ARG A 194 11.81 38.67 -8.10
N ILE A 195 12.43 39.27 -7.09
CA ILE A 195 13.72 39.96 -7.19
C ILE A 195 14.78 39.04 -6.57
N GLY A 196 15.78 38.67 -7.36
CA GLY A 196 16.75 37.65 -6.97
C GLY A 196 16.09 36.29 -6.71
N GLU A 197 16.67 35.50 -5.82
CA GLU A 197 16.14 34.18 -5.47
C GLU A 197 15.05 34.25 -4.41
N ASN A 198 15.16 35.21 -3.48
CA ASN A 198 14.48 35.14 -2.18
C ASN A 198 13.35 36.14 -1.94
N PHE A 199 13.16 37.13 -2.82
CA PHE A 199 12.18 38.20 -2.60
C PHE A 199 11.01 38.09 -3.57
N TYR A 200 9.83 37.68 -3.08
CA TYR A 200 8.63 37.54 -3.90
C TYR A 200 7.79 38.83 -3.86
N LEU A 201 7.54 39.41 -5.01
CA LEU A 201 6.71 40.59 -5.14
C LEU A 201 5.22 40.19 -5.04
N PRO A 202 4.34 41.08 -4.54
CA PRO A 202 2.89 40.89 -4.57
C PRO A 202 2.32 41.13 -5.98
N VAL A 203 3.08 40.77 -7.02
CA VAL A 203 2.74 40.94 -8.43
C VAL A 203 2.90 39.58 -9.10
N ALA A 204 1.82 39.07 -9.70
CA ALA A 204 1.85 37.87 -10.50
C ALA A 204 1.22 38.15 -11.85
N TYR A 205 1.78 37.57 -12.91
CA TYR A 205 1.20 37.63 -14.23
C TYR A 205 0.98 36.23 -14.75
N GLY A 206 0.04 36.10 -15.67
CA GLY A 206 -0.28 34.81 -16.21
C GLY A 206 -1.15 34.91 -17.44
N LYS A 207 -1.51 33.74 -17.94
CA LYS A 207 -2.48 33.60 -19.01
C LYS A 207 -3.34 32.38 -18.78
N ARG A 208 -4.59 32.48 -19.18
CA ARG A 208 -5.55 31.38 -19.27
C ARG A 208 -5.82 31.15 -20.75
N THR A 209 -5.82 29.90 -21.16
CA THR A 209 -6.07 29.47 -22.54
C THR A 209 -7.25 28.52 -22.53
N ALA A 210 -8.34 28.90 -23.18
CA ALA A 210 -9.47 28.03 -23.44
C ALA A 210 -9.31 27.38 -24.82
N LYS A 211 -9.40 26.05 -24.88
CA LYS A 211 -9.26 25.26 -26.10
C LYS A 211 -10.48 24.34 -26.25
N PRO A 212 -11.36 24.60 -27.24
CA PRO A 212 -12.52 23.77 -27.50
C PRO A 212 -12.13 22.44 -28.18
N TYR A 213 -12.91 21.42 -27.90
CA TYR A 213 -12.77 20.09 -28.50
C TYR A 213 -14.14 19.46 -28.71
N GLN A 214 -14.19 18.44 -29.56
CA GLN A 214 -15.34 17.54 -29.68
C GLN A 214 -14.92 16.18 -29.13
N SER A 215 -15.80 15.55 -28.35
CA SER A 215 -15.58 14.19 -27.87
C SER A 215 -16.06 13.21 -28.93
N GLN A 216 -15.20 12.27 -29.31
CA GLN A 216 -15.53 11.19 -30.22
C GLN A 216 -15.34 9.85 -29.49
N ALA A 217 -16.35 8.99 -29.55
CA ALA A 217 -16.23 7.63 -29.07
C ALA A 217 -15.37 6.81 -30.06
N VAL A 218 -14.18 6.40 -29.61
CA VAL A 218 -13.23 5.60 -30.37
C VAL A 218 -13.09 4.24 -29.71
N LYS A 219 -12.94 3.18 -30.51
CA LYS A 219 -12.71 1.83 -30.01
C LYS A 219 -11.23 1.48 -30.07
N TYR A 220 -10.74 0.84 -29.01
CA TYR A 220 -9.42 0.24 -29.02
C TYR A 220 -9.34 -0.87 -30.07
N THR A 221 -8.18 -0.97 -30.69
CA THR A 221 -7.82 -2.14 -31.48
C THR A 221 -7.59 -3.34 -30.58
N LYS A 222 -7.74 -4.55 -31.12
CA LYS A 222 -7.45 -5.79 -30.38
C LYS A 222 -6.01 -5.82 -29.83
N ASN A 223 -5.06 -5.22 -30.54
CA ASN A 223 -3.66 -5.14 -30.11
C ASN A 223 -3.47 -4.20 -28.92
N GLU A 224 -4.14 -3.05 -28.90
CA GLU A 224 -4.09 -2.11 -27.78
C GLU A 224 -4.72 -2.70 -26.52
N ILE A 225 -5.89 -3.34 -26.65
CA ILE A 225 -6.53 -4.08 -25.54
C ILE A 225 -5.57 -5.12 -24.98
N ARG A 226 -4.97 -5.93 -25.85
CA ARG A 226 -3.99 -6.95 -25.45
C ARG A 226 -2.81 -6.32 -24.71
N GLN A 227 -2.20 -5.26 -25.27
CA GLN A 227 -1.06 -4.60 -24.64
C GLN A 227 -1.39 -4.01 -23.27
N GLN A 228 -2.54 -3.36 -23.11
CA GLN A 228 -2.93 -2.78 -21.84
C GLN A 228 -3.20 -3.85 -20.78
N LEU A 229 -4.04 -4.85 -21.09
CA LEU A 229 -4.36 -5.92 -20.15
C LEU A 229 -3.15 -6.79 -19.82
N SER A 230 -2.32 -7.15 -20.81
CA SER A 230 -1.06 -7.85 -20.56
C SER A 230 -0.10 -6.99 -19.73
N GLY A 231 -0.05 -5.68 -19.95
CA GLY A 231 0.78 -4.75 -19.18
C GLY A 231 0.33 -4.65 -17.71
N LYS A 232 -0.97 -4.58 -17.45
CA LYS A 232 -1.52 -4.62 -16.09
C LYS A 232 -1.23 -5.96 -15.41
N PHE A 233 -1.45 -7.07 -16.12
CA PHE A 233 -1.15 -8.40 -15.61
C PHE A 233 0.34 -8.61 -15.29
N GLN A 234 1.24 -8.10 -16.13
CA GLN A 234 2.69 -8.14 -15.85
C GLN A 234 3.08 -7.34 -14.61
N ARG A 235 2.43 -6.19 -14.36
CA ARG A 235 2.65 -5.43 -13.12
C ARG A 235 2.20 -6.23 -11.91
N TYR A 236 1.03 -6.85 -12.00
CA TYR A 236 0.51 -7.73 -10.95
C TYR A 236 1.49 -8.89 -10.64
N CYS A 237 2.02 -9.56 -11.66
CA CYS A 237 3.02 -10.62 -11.47
C CYS A 237 4.28 -10.10 -10.77
N LYS A 238 4.79 -8.93 -11.17
CA LYS A 238 5.96 -8.30 -10.52
C LYS A 238 5.69 -7.93 -9.07
N ASP A 239 4.47 -7.51 -8.75
CA ASP A 239 4.11 -7.17 -7.38
C ASP A 239 3.94 -8.43 -6.50
N LEU A 240 3.55 -9.57 -7.08
CA LEU A 240 3.61 -10.88 -6.42
C LEU A 240 5.05 -11.31 -6.16
N GLU A 241 5.94 -11.23 -7.15
CA GLU A 241 7.36 -11.58 -7.00
C GLU A 241 8.05 -10.78 -5.89
N LYS A 242 7.78 -9.46 -5.80
CA LYS A 242 8.30 -8.61 -4.71
C LYS A 242 7.83 -9.02 -3.32
N LYS A 243 6.69 -9.71 -3.22
CA LYS A 243 6.15 -10.25 -1.97
C LYS A 243 6.67 -11.66 -1.65
N GLY A 244 7.65 -12.16 -2.42
CA GLY A 244 8.18 -13.51 -2.26
C GLY A 244 7.24 -14.60 -2.79
N VAL A 245 6.29 -14.25 -3.66
CA VAL A 245 5.39 -15.22 -4.30
C VAL A 245 5.98 -15.64 -5.64
N GLU A 246 6.16 -16.93 -5.84
CA GLU A 246 6.65 -17.54 -7.08
C GLU A 246 5.48 -18.10 -7.90
N ILE A 247 5.41 -17.76 -9.19
CA ILE A 247 4.33 -18.24 -10.07
C ILE A 247 4.81 -19.50 -10.80
N ILE A 248 4.18 -20.64 -10.54
CA ILE A 248 4.48 -21.93 -11.18
C ILE A 248 3.74 -22.06 -12.51
N GLU A 249 2.46 -21.71 -12.52
CA GLU A 249 1.57 -21.91 -13.66
C GLU A 249 0.67 -20.69 -13.87
N ASN A 250 0.42 -20.37 -15.13
CA ASN A 250 -0.40 -19.24 -15.54
C ASN A 250 -1.39 -19.63 -16.64
N ASP A 251 -2.69 -19.63 -16.33
CA ASP A 251 -3.79 -19.82 -17.28
C ASP A 251 -4.61 -18.54 -17.51
N VAL A 252 -4.02 -17.36 -17.31
CA VAL A 252 -4.70 -16.08 -17.55
C VAL A 252 -4.84 -15.84 -19.05
N LYS A 253 -6.10 -15.67 -19.48
CA LYS A 253 -6.48 -15.41 -20.88
C LYS A 253 -7.24 -14.09 -20.99
N ILE A 254 -7.13 -13.47 -22.15
CA ILE A 254 -7.85 -12.24 -22.47
C ILE A 254 -9.08 -12.60 -23.30
N TYR A 255 -10.25 -12.19 -22.81
CA TYR A 255 -11.53 -12.29 -23.47
C TYR A 255 -11.95 -10.88 -23.91
N THR A 256 -12.44 -10.75 -25.13
CA THR A 256 -12.83 -9.46 -25.70
C THR A 256 -14.28 -9.52 -26.13
N GLU A 257 -15.13 -8.74 -25.47
CA GLU A 257 -16.53 -8.55 -25.80
C GLU A 257 -16.74 -7.18 -26.47
N PRO A 258 -17.93 -6.90 -27.06
CA PRO A 258 -18.16 -5.66 -27.82
C PRO A 258 -18.08 -4.35 -27.02
N GLN A 259 -18.27 -4.42 -25.69
CA GLN A 259 -18.24 -3.25 -24.80
C GLN A 259 -17.09 -3.33 -23.79
N LYS A 260 -16.77 -4.53 -23.28
CA LYS A 260 -15.72 -4.76 -22.29
C LYS A 260 -14.72 -5.81 -22.76
N ALA A 261 -13.49 -5.68 -22.31
CA ALA A 261 -12.48 -6.73 -22.41
C ALA A 261 -11.99 -7.08 -21.02
N GLU A 262 -11.76 -8.36 -20.76
CA GLU A 262 -11.32 -8.86 -19.48
C GLU A 262 -10.12 -9.80 -19.62
N ALA A 263 -9.15 -9.67 -18.73
CA ALA A 263 -8.12 -10.67 -18.50
C ALA A 263 -8.52 -11.46 -17.26
N ARG A 264 -8.76 -12.76 -17.41
CA ARG A 264 -9.13 -13.62 -16.28
C ARG A 264 -8.48 -15.00 -16.39
N GLY A 265 -8.20 -15.60 -15.24
CA GLY A 265 -7.72 -16.97 -15.14
C GLY A 265 -7.15 -17.26 -13.76
N ARG A 266 -6.39 -18.34 -13.68
CA ARG A 266 -5.83 -18.86 -12.43
C ARG A 266 -4.31 -18.86 -12.50
N LEU A 267 -3.70 -18.55 -11.36
CA LEU A 267 -2.27 -18.65 -11.13
C LEU A 267 -2.03 -19.70 -10.05
N THR A 268 -1.25 -20.72 -10.36
CA THR A 268 -0.72 -21.64 -9.34
C THR A 268 0.57 -21.03 -8.82
N VAL A 269 0.62 -20.74 -7.52
CA VAL A 269 1.74 -20.02 -6.90
C VAL A 269 2.32 -20.79 -5.72
N LEU A 270 3.61 -20.59 -5.46
CA LEU A 270 4.25 -20.88 -4.18
C LEU A 270 4.37 -19.58 -3.41
N MET A 271 3.96 -19.59 -2.15
CA MET A 271 4.11 -18.41 -1.30
C MET A 271 4.37 -18.80 0.15
N PRO A 272 4.94 -17.87 0.94
CA PRO A 272 4.93 -18.01 2.39
C PRO A 272 3.49 -18.15 2.90
N VAL A 273 3.28 -19.10 3.80
CA VAL A 273 1.97 -19.39 4.41
C VAL A 273 2.15 -19.42 5.92
N GLY A 274 1.18 -18.90 6.66
CA GLY A 274 1.19 -18.96 8.11
C GLY A 274 1.15 -17.59 8.76
N THR A 275 0.31 -17.48 9.79
CA THR A 275 0.23 -16.31 10.67
C THR A 275 0.29 -16.77 12.10
N GLN A 276 1.03 -16.03 12.94
CA GLN A 276 1.12 -16.32 14.37
C GLN A 276 -0.21 -16.01 15.05
N THR A 277 -0.68 -16.94 15.88
CA THR A 277 -1.88 -16.81 16.72
C THR A 277 -1.55 -17.26 18.12
N VAL A 278 -2.19 -16.67 19.13
CA VAL A 278 -2.03 -17.10 20.53
C VAL A 278 -2.46 -18.56 20.67
N SER A 279 -1.56 -19.40 21.20
CA SER A 279 -1.83 -20.81 21.46
C SER A 279 -2.83 -20.99 22.60
N GLN A 280 -3.68 -22.01 22.49
CA GLN A 280 -4.50 -22.47 23.60
C GLN A 280 -3.75 -23.56 24.36
N ALA A 281 -3.66 -23.42 25.69
CA ALA A 281 -2.94 -24.37 26.52
C ALA A 281 -3.59 -25.77 26.43
N PRO A 282 -2.83 -26.83 26.06
CA PRO A 282 -3.34 -28.18 26.05
C PRO A 282 -3.64 -28.68 27.48
N GLU A 283 -4.81 -29.29 27.69
CA GLU A 283 -5.17 -29.93 28.95
C GLU A 283 -4.41 -31.26 29.11
N ILE A 284 -3.66 -31.40 30.22
CA ILE A 284 -3.06 -32.68 30.60
C ILE A 284 -4.17 -33.55 31.21
N GLN A 285 -4.56 -34.63 30.53
CA GLN A 285 -5.45 -35.62 31.11
C GLN A 285 -4.70 -36.34 32.25
N ALA A 286 -5.08 -36.06 33.49
CA ALA A 286 -4.57 -36.81 34.64
C ALA A 286 -4.98 -38.28 34.49
N SER A 287 -4.00 -39.18 34.43
CA SER A 287 -4.25 -40.61 34.57
C SER A 287 -4.83 -40.86 35.97
N GLU A 288 -6.04 -41.41 36.05
CA GLU A 288 -6.62 -41.89 37.30
C GLU A 288 -5.64 -42.90 37.93
N GLU A 289 -5.05 -42.54 39.07
CA GLU A 289 -4.31 -43.46 39.93
C GLU A 289 -5.28 -44.58 40.33
N GLN A 290 -5.06 -45.78 39.81
CA GLN A 290 -5.66 -46.98 40.36
C GLN A 290 -5.02 -47.23 41.72
N ASP A 291 -5.69 -46.78 42.78
CA ASP A 291 -5.48 -47.23 44.16
C ASP A 291 -5.73 -48.75 44.22
N GLU A 292 -4.70 -49.56 43.93
CA GLU A 292 -4.66 -50.95 44.38
C GLU A 292 -4.43 -50.94 45.90
N THR A 293 -5.54 -50.93 46.63
CA THR A 293 -5.58 -51.33 48.04
C THR A 293 -5.31 -52.83 48.12
N GLY A 294 -4.05 -53.19 48.39
CA GLY A 294 -3.67 -54.54 48.77
C GLY A 294 -4.01 -54.81 50.25
N GLU A 295 -4.85 -55.82 50.46
CA GLU A 295 -5.00 -56.54 51.75
C GLU A 295 -3.71 -57.26 52.16
#